data_AF-A0A382XIG6-F1
#
_entry.id   AF-A0A382XIG6-F1
#
_cell.length_a   1.000
_cell.length_b   1.000
_cell.length_c   1.000
_cell.angle_alpha   90.00
_cell.angle_beta   90.00
_cell.angle_gamma   90.00
#
_symmetry.space_group_name_H-M   'P 1'
#
loop_
_entity.id
_entity.type
_entity.pdbx_description
1 polymer ?
#
loop_
_entity_poly.entity_id
_entity_poly.type
_entity_poly.pdbx_seq_one_letter_code
_entity_poly.pdbx_strand_id
1 'polypeptide(L)'
;MAYIFLVIFAIVNGYFFTNTFFLFGQSDFRVLFDIVPLVYLFFIPAVSMGLIARENNLGTMETMSTMPINTYEFVVGKFLAAFSLILLGLVATSIHLFTLISVGTNVDYGAIFSGYLGLALMGGTYAAIGTYASSVTENQVVAFIIGVFIVLVFFMLDKILVFVPHSIA
;
A
#
# COMPACT_ATOMS: atom_id res chain seq x y z
N MET A 1 -16.03 -4.16 -2.83
CA MET A 1 -14.93 -3.25 -3.22
C MET A 1 -13.57 -3.79 -2.77
N ALA A 2 -13.37 -4.08 -1.49
CA ALA A 2 -12.13 -4.67 -0.95
C ALA A 2 -11.59 -5.90 -1.71
N TYR A 3 -12.46 -6.83 -2.10
CA TYR A 3 -12.06 -8.02 -2.87
C TYR A 3 -11.58 -7.69 -4.29
N ILE A 4 -12.18 -6.70 -4.95
CA ILE A 4 -11.78 -6.24 -6.30
C ILE A 4 -10.35 -5.71 -6.22
N PHE A 5 -10.06 -4.95 -5.18
CA PHE A 5 -8.72 -4.43 -4.92
C PHE A 5 -7.69 -5.54 -4.75
N LEU A 6 -7.97 -6.54 -3.90
CA LEU A 6 -7.06 -7.68 -3.69
C LEU A 6 -6.80 -8.46 -4.98
N VAL A 7 -7.83 -8.69 -5.80
CA VAL A 7 -7.68 -9.39 -7.09
C VAL A 7 -6.81 -8.59 -8.06
N ILE A 8 -7.07 -7.29 -8.22
CA ILE A 8 -6.27 -6.45 -9.12
C ILE A 8 -4.82 -6.36 -8.61
N PHE A 9 -4.63 -6.17 -7.30
CA PHE A 9 -3.30 -6.12 -6.71
C PHE A 9 -2.53 -7.43 -6.95
N ALA A 10 -3.17 -8.58 -6.76
CA ALA A 10 -2.57 -9.88 -7.02
C ALA A 10 -2.22 -10.09 -8.51
N ILE A 11 -3.12 -9.71 -9.43
CA ILE A 11 -2.88 -9.83 -10.88
C ILE A 11 -1.71 -8.95 -11.33
N VAL A 12 -1.69 -7.69 -10.90
CA VAL A 12 -0.64 -6.73 -11.27
C VAL A 12 0.71 -7.23 -10.75
N ASN A 13 0.81 -7.60 -9.47
CA ASN A 13 2.06 -8.14 -8.91
C ASN A 13 2.48 -9.43 -9.63
N GLY A 14 1.55 -10.34 -9.92
CA GLY A 14 1.87 -11.60 -10.62
C GLY A 14 2.31 -11.41 -12.06
N TYR A 15 1.73 -10.44 -12.77
CA TYR A 15 2.14 -10.10 -14.12
C TYR A 15 3.57 -9.53 -14.16
N PHE A 16 3.87 -8.57 -13.27
CA PHE A 16 5.21 -7.99 -13.16
C PHE A 16 6.23 -9.06 -12.78
N PHE A 17 5.90 -9.88 -11.77
CA PHE A 17 6.75 -10.96 -11.31
C PHE A 17 7.11 -11.95 -12.41
N THR A 18 6.11 -12.40 -13.18
CA THR A 18 6.32 -13.38 -14.26
C THR A 18 7.17 -12.78 -15.40
N ASN A 19 6.93 -11.53 -15.77
CA ASN A 19 7.74 -10.84 -16.78
C ASN A 19 9.21 -10.72 -16.35
N THR A 20 9.45 -10.27 -15.12
CA THR A 20 10.82 -10.10 -14.62
C THR A 20 11.54 -11.43 -14.42
N PHE A 21 10.81 -12.46 -13.99
CA PHE A 21 11.35 -13.82 -13.82
C PHE A 21 11.85 -14.41 -15.15
N PHE A 22 11.09 -14.21 -16.24
CA PHE A 22 11.47 -14.70 -17.57
C PHE A 22 12.56 -13.86 -18.25
N LEU A 23 12.60 -12.55 -18.00
CA LEU A 23 13.54 -11.63 -18.67
C LEU A 23 14.95 -11.66 -18.05
N PHE A 24 15.06 -11.78 -16.73
CA PHE A 24 16.36 -11.65 -16.03
C PHE A 24 17.04 -12.99 -15.73
N GLY A 25 16.33 -14.12 -15.80
CA GLY A 25 16.90 -15.45 -15.52
C GLY A 25 17.51 -15.60 -14.12
N GLN A 26 17.26 -14.65 -13.22
CA GLN A 26 17.74 -14.60 -11.85
C GLN A 26 16.58 -14.43 -10.88
N SER A 27 16.64 -15.19 -9.80
CA SER A 27 15.66 -15.29 -8.72
C SER A 27 16.02 -14.33 -7.58
N ASP A 28 16.02 -13.02 -7.86
CA ASP A 28 16.31 -11.99 -6.84
C ASP A 28 15.04 -11.25 -6.39
N PHE A 29 14.86 -11.11 -5.08
CA PHE A 29 13.74 -10.40 -4.45
C PHE A 29 13.82 -8.88 -4.58
N ARG A 30 14.99 -8.32 -4.89
CA ARG A 30 15.20 -6.88 -5.05
C ARG A 30 14.24 -6.26 -6.08
N VAL A 31 14.00 -6.97 -7.18
CA VAL A 31 13.12 -6.48 -8.26
C VAL A 31 11.66 -6.36 -7.79
N LEU A 32 11.20 -7.30 -6.96
CA LEU A 32 9.88 -7.20 -6.33
C LEU A 32 9.80 -6.01 -5.38
N PHE A 33 10.84 -5.79 -4.56
CA PHE A 33 10.88 -4.68 -3.62
C PHE A 33 10.96 -3.30 -4.29
N ASP A 34 11.44 -3.20 -5.53
CA ASP A 34 11.40 -1.96 -6.31
C ASP A 34 10.03 -1.71 -6.96
N ILE A 35 9.33 -2.76 -7.38
CA ILE A 35 8.04 -2.64 -8.09
C ILE A 35 6.88 -2.41 -7.12
N VAL A 36 6.86 -3.09 -5.97
CA VAL A 36 5.73 -3.00 -5.02
C VAL A 36 5.48 -1.57 -4.53
N PRO A 37 6.49 -0.75 -4.17
CA PRO A 37 6.31 0.67 -3.84
C PRO A 37 5.63 1.48 -4.94
N LEU A 38 5.96 1.21 -6.21
CA LEU A 38 5.36 1.88 -7.36
C LEU A 38 3.88 1.49 -7.50
N VAL A 39 3.55 0.22 -7.27
CA VAL A 39 2.15 -0.23 -7.22
C VAL A 39 1.41 0.42 -6.05
N TYR A 40 2.02 0.45 -4.86
CA TYR A 40 1.45 1.06 -3.65
C TYR A 40 1.08 2.53 -3.81
N LEU A 41 1.86 3.27 -4.61
CA LEU A 41 1.63 4.70 -4.88
C LEU A 41 0.21 4.98 -5.37
N PHE A 42 -0.31 4.16 -6.28
CA PHE A 42 -1.68 4.31 -6.79
C PHE A 42 -2.69 3.48 -5.99
N PHE A 43 -2.28 2.30 -5.54
CA PHE A 43 -3.20 1.33 -4.96
C PHE A 43 -3.68 1.74 -3.57
N ILE A 44 -2.78 2.21 -2.71
CA ILE A 44 -3.14 2.52 -1.32
C ILE A 44 -4.10 3.72 -1.24
N PRO A 45 -3.83 4.85 -1.92
CA PRO A 45 -4.79 5.96 -1.99
C PRO A 45 -6.15 5.55 -2.58
N ALA A 46 -6.17 4.61 -3.55
CA ALA A 46 -7.42 4.11 -4.14
C ALA A 46 -8.27 3.30 -3.15
N VAL A 47 -7.65 2.60 -2.20
CA VAL A 47 -8.39 1.88 -1.14
C VAL A 47 -8.93 2.86 -0.10
N SER A 48 -8.11 3.83 0.28
CA SER A 48 -8.44 4.74 1.36
C SER A 48 -9.38 5.88 0.96
N MET A 49 -9.50 6.20 -0.34
CA MET A 49 -10.27 7.36 -0.83
C MET A 49 -11.73 7.37 -0.35
N GLY A 50 -12.33 6.19 -0.17
CA GLY A 50 -13.73 6.03 0.19
C GLY A 50 -14.00 5.75 1.66
N LEU A 51 -12.99 5.77 2.54
CA LEU A 51 -13.16 5.38 3.93
C LEU A 51 -14.02 6.37 4.72
N ILE A 52 -13.77 7.67 4.53
CA ILE A 52 -14.45 8.76 5.25
C ILE A 52 -15.22 9.64 4.25
N ALA A 53 -14.62 10.00 3.11
CA ALA A 53 -15.24 10.84 2.09
C ALA A 53 -16.60 10.30 1.62
N ARG A 54 -16.75 8.96 1.53
CA ARG A 54 -18.03 8.33 1.13
C ARG A 54 -19.14 8.54 2.16
N GLU A 55 -18.79 8.50 3.44
CA GLU A 55 -19.77 8.68 4.53
C GLU A 55 -20.19 10.14 4.66
N ASN A 56 -19.27 11.06 4.40
CA ASN A 56 -19.57 12.48 4.31
C ASN A 56 -20.50 12.78 3.12
N ASN A 57 -20.20 12.21 1.94
CA ASN A 57 -21.01 12.42 0.74
C ASN A 57 -22.45 11.87 0.87
N LEU A 58 -22.60 10.72 1.54
CA LEU A 58 -23.90 10.07 1.75
C LEU A 58 -24.69 10.65 2.92
N GLY A 59 -24.14 11.61 3.68
CA GLY A 59 -24.75 12.17 4.89
C GLY A 59 -24.85 11.19 6.05
N THR A 60 -24.27 10.00 5.95
CA THR A 60 -24.28 8.98 7.01
C THR A 60 -23.38 9.36 8.18
N MET A 61 -22.51 10.37 8.01
CA MET A 61 -21.68 10.91 9.09
C MET A 61 -22.53 11.42 10.27
N GLU A 62 -23.70 12.01 9.99
CA GLU A 62 -24.65 12.47 11.02
C GLU A 62 -25.30 11.30 11.79
N THR A 63 -25.49 10.16 11.12
CA THR A 63 -25.98 8.94 11.78
C THR A 63 -24.89 8.29 12.62
N MET A 64 -23.63 8.38 12.18
CA MET A 64 -22.50 7.85 12.94
C MET A 64 -22.16 8.69 14.17
N SER A 65 -22.32 10.02 14.09
CA SER A 65 -22.05 10.94 15.21
C SER A 65 -23.08 10.83 16.35
N THR A 66 -24.28 10.30 16.07
CA THR A 66 -25.32 10.05 17.08
C THR A 66 -25.14 8.72 17.81
N MET A 67 -24.29 7.82 17.30
CA MET A 67 -23.92 6.61 18.02
C MET A 67 -22.90 6.94 19.11
N PRO A 68 -22.87 6.20 20.23
CA PRO A 68 -21.98 6.44 21.36
C PRO A 68 -20.56 5.95 21.07
N ILE A 69 -19.97 6.41 19.96
CA ILE A 69 -18.66 6.01 19.47
C ILE A 69 -17.77 7.25 19.48
N ASN A 70 -16.59 7.15 20.07
CA ASN A 70 -15.67 8.27 20.07
C ASN A 70 -15.05 8.47 18.68
N THR A 71 -14.76 9.73 18.32
CA THR A 71 -14.17 10.08 17.01
C THR A 71 -12.81 9.40 16.79
N TYR A 72 -12.04 9.16 17.87
CA TYR A 72 -10.76 8.46 17.78
C TYR A 72 -10.92 6.98 17.38
N GLU A 73 -11.91 6.29 17.96
CA GLU A 73 -12.23 4.89 17.65
C GLU A 73 -12.66 4.73 16.19
N PHE A 74 -13.44 5.68 15.71
CA PHE A 74 -13.87 5.71 14.32
C PHE A 74 -12.70 5.83 13.35
N VAL A 75 -11.79 6.78 13.57
CA VAL A 75 -10.62 6.98 12.69
C VAL A 75 -9.66 5.79 12.75
N VAL A 76 -9.37 5.29 13.95
CA VAL A 76 -8.48 4.14 14.14
C VAL A 76 -9.07 2.87 13.50
N GLY A 77 -10.38 2.65 13.62
CA GLY A 77 -11.06 1.53 12.98
C GLY A 77 -10.97 1.58 11.46
N LYS A 78 -11.16 2.77 10.85
CA LYS A 78 -11.03 2.96 9.39
C LYS A 78 -9.60 2.74 8.92
N PHE A 79 -8.62 3.24 9.67
CA PHE A 79 -7.21 3.01 9.40
C PHE A 79 -6.85 1.51 9.48
N LEU A 80 -7.25 0.83 10.56
CA LEU A 80 -7.01 -0.61 10.73
C LEU A 80 -7.69 -1.46 9.66
N ALA A 81 -8.87 -1.05 9.19
CA ALA A 81 -9.54 -1.71 8.06
C ALA A 81 -8.73 -1.58 6.76
N ALA A 82 -8.16 -0.42 6.48
CA ALA A 82 -7.29 -0.21 5.32
C ALA A 82 -5.97 -0.99 5.46
N PHE A 83 -5.36 -0.93 6.65
CA PHE A 83 -4.09 -1.57 6.94
C PHE A 83 -4.18 -3.10 6.88
N SER A 84 -5.23 -3.70 7.44
CA SER A 84 -5.48 -5.14 7.36
C SER A 84 -5.70 -5.61 5.92
N LEU A 85 -6.33 -4.79 5.08
CA LEU A 85 -6.47 -5.06 3.64
C LEU A 85 -5.12 -5.10 2.92
N ILE A 86 -4.22 -4.17 3.25
CA ILE A 86 -2.86 -4.12 2.69
C ILE A 86 -2.06 -5.33 3.16
N LEU A 87 -2.16 -5.70 4.44
CA LEU A 87 -1.52 -6.91 4.98
C LEU A 87 -2.04 -8.17 4.29
N LEU A 88 -3.36 -8.30 4.08
CA LEU A 88 -3.92 -9.41 3.30
C LEU A 88 -3.39 -9.44 1.87
N GLY A 89 -3.21 -8.27 1.24
CA GLY A 89 -2.56 -8.16 -0.08
C GLY A 89 -1.11 -8.65 -0.07
N LEU A 90 -0.33 -8.30 0.96
CA LEU A 90 1.05 -8.80 1.14
C LEU A 90 1.10 -10.30 1.39
N VAL A 91 0.15 -10.83 2.17
CA VAL A 91 0.04 -12.28 2.35
C VAL A 91 -0.32 -12.95 1.02
N ALA A 92 -1.17 -12.35 0.19
CA ALA A 92 -1.47 -12.90 -1.14
C ALA A 92 -0.24 -12.91 -2.06
N THR A 93 0.65 -11.90 -1.99
CA THR A 93 1.90 -11.92 -2.76
C THR A 93 2.91 -12.93 -2.22
N SER A 94 2.79 -13.38 -0.96
CA SER A 94 3.63 -14.47 -0.43
C SER A 94 3.48 -15.79 -1.19
N ILE A 95 2.39 -16.00 -1.93
CA ILE A 95 2.24 -17.15 -2.84
C ILE A 95 3.36 -17.17 -3.90
N HIS A 96 3.87 -16.01 -4.29
CA HIS A 96 4.96 -15.86 -5.26
C HIS A 96 6.33 -16.16 -4.62
N LEU A 97 6.45 -16.06 -3.29
CA LEU A 97 7.64 -16.54 -2.57
C LEU A 97 7.74 -18.06 -2.69
N PHE A 98 6.62 -18.77 -2.56
CA PHE A 98 6.61 -20.22 -2.54
C PHE A 98 7.02 -20.83 -3.89
N THR A 99 6.61 -20.21 -5.00
CA THR A 99 7.05 -20.60 -6.35
C THR A 99 8.51 -20.29 -6.61
N LEU A 100 9.08 -19.28 -5.95
CA LEU A 100 10.50 -18.95 -6.05
C LEU A 100 11.38 -19.84 -5.19
N ILE A 101 10.98 -20.18 -3.98
CA ILE A 101 11.75 -21.08 -3.08
C ILE A 101 11.91 -22.47 -3.71
N SER A 102 10.93 -22.94 -4.50
CA SER A 102 11.02 -24.22 -5.18
C SER A 102 11.92 -24.22 -6.43
N VAL A 103 12.23 -23.06 -7.01
CA VAL A 103 12.98 -22.93 -8.27
C VAL A 103 14.34 -22.22 -8.10
N GLY A 104 14.49 -21.37 -7.08
CA GLY A 104 15.67 -20.53 -6.85
C GLY A 104 16.75 -21.22 -6.01
N THR A 105 18.02 -21.07 -6.43
CA THR A 105 19.16 -21.80 -5.85
C THR A 105 19.85 -21.08 -4.68
N ASN A 106 19.62 -19.77 -4.49
CA ASN A 106 20.19 -18.97 -3.39
C ASN A 106 19.16 -17.97 -2.86
N VAL A 107 18.30 -18.42 -1.94
CA VAL A 107 17.27 -17.57 -1.32
C VAL A 107 17.79 -16.98 -0.01
N ASP A 108 17.93 -15.66 0.06
CA ASP A 108 18.23 -14.94 1.30
C ASP A 108 16.94 -14.68 2.11
N TYR A 109 16.70 -15.53 3.10
CA TYR A 109 15.55 -15.42 3.99
C TYR A 109 15.56 -14.14 4.84
N GLY A 110 16.75 -13.60 5.15
CA GLY A 110 16.89 -12.35 5.91
C GLY A 110 16.38 -11.17 5.11
N ALA A 111 16.80 -11.05 3.85
CA ALA A 111 16.36 -10.00 2.94
C ALA A 111 14.84 -10.05 2.68
N ILE A 112 14.25 -11.24 2.58
CA ILE A 112 12.81 -11.43 2.42
C ILE A 112 12.07 -10.87 3.64
N PHE A 113 12.45 -11.30 4.85
CA PHE A 113 11.74 -10.88 6.06
C PHE A 113 11.83 -9.36 6.26
N SER A 114 13.01 -8.77 6.08
CA SER A 114 13.18 -7.32 6.18
C SER A 114 12.40 -6.56 5.11
N GLY A 115 12.33 -7.09 3.87
CA GLY A 115 11.61 -6.44 2.79
C GLY A 115 10.10 -6.48 2.98
N TYR A 116 9.54 -7.61 3.41
CA TYR A 116 8.11 -7.69 3.74
C TYR A 116 7.72 -6.81 4.93
N LEU A 117 8.58 -6.74 5.96
CA LEU A 117 8.37 -5.85 7.10
C LEU A 117 8.42 -4.38 6.66
N GLY A 118 9.40 -4.02 5.81
CA GLY A 118 9.50 -2.68 5.23
C GLY A 118 8.27 -2.30 4.40
N LEU A 119 7.78 -3.21 3.55
CA LEU A 119 6.56 -3.01 2.77
C LEU A 119 5.32 -2.87 3.66
N ALA A 120 5.21 -3.66 4.73
CA ALA A 120 4.09 -3.52 5.67
C ALA A 120 4.09 -2.15 6.35
N LEU A 121 5.24 -1.67 6.82
CA LEU A 121 5.36 -0.34 7.43
C LEU A 121 5.08 0.78 6.43
N MET A 122 5.63 0.69 5.22
CA MET A 122 5.36 1.64 4.13
C MET A 122 3.87 1.65 3.75
N GLY A 123 3.23 0.48 3.72
CA GLY A 123 1.81 0.35 3.50
C GLY A 123 0.99 1.05 4.58
N GLY A 124 1.43 0.95 5.84
CA GLY A 124 0.83 1.65 6.97
C GLY A 124 0.93 3.17 6.86
N THR A 125 2.09 3.72 6.48
CA THR A 125 2.24 5.17 6.32
C THR A 125 1.37 5.71 5.19
N TYR A 126 1.31 5.01 4.06
CA TYR A 126 0.47 5.40 2.93
C TYR A 126 -1.02 5.26 3.25
N ALA A 127 -1.41 4.26 4.04
CA ALA A 127 -2.79 4.12 4.52
C ALA A 127 -3.20 5.29 5.42
N ALA A 128 -2.30 5.74 6.31
CA ALA A 128 -2.54 6.89 7.18
C ALA A 128 -2.73 8.18 6.36
N ILE A 129 -1.83 8.42 5.40
CA ILE A 129 -1.94 9.55 4.46
C ILE A 129 -3.24 9.48 3.67
N GLY A 130 -3.61 8.30 3.20
CA GLY A 130 -4.83 8.06 2.46
C GLY A 130 -6.10 8.30 3.27
N THR A 131 -6.12 7.88 4.54
CA THR A 131 -7.23 8.18 5.47
C THR A 131 -7.35 9.67 5.77
N TYR A 132 -6.21 10.36 5.91
CA TYR A 132 -6.18 11.80 6.08
C TYR A 132 -6.71 12.53 4.84
N ALA A 133 -6.28 12.14 3.63
CA ALA A 133 -6.79 12.73 2.39
C ALA A 133 -8.31 12.53 2.22
N SER A 134 -8.85 11.40 2.71
CA SER A 134 -10.29 11.10 2.71
C SER A 134 -11.09 11.94 3.71
N SER A 135 -10.48 12.46 4.78
CA SER A 135 -11.19 13.35 5.72
C SER A 135 -11.24 14.81 5.27
N VAL A 136 -10.29 15.24 4.44
CA VAL A 136 -10.21 16.63 3.95
C VAL A 136 -11.29 16.92 2.89
N THR A 137 -11.80 15.91 2.21
CA THR A 137 -12.74 16.10 1.09
C THR A 137 -13.91 15.14 1.12
N GLU A 138 -15.07 15.62 0.67
CA GLU A 138 -16.30 14.80 0.57
C GLU A 138 -16.38 14.03 -0.76
N ASN A 139 -15.49 14.35 -1.71
CA ASN A 139 -15.46 13.71 -3.02
C ASN A 139 -14.32 12.67 -3.07
N GLN A 140 -14.67 11.40 -3.26
CA GLN A 140 -13.73 10.27 -3.35
C GLN A 140 -12.64 10.50 -4.39
N VAL A 141 -12.96 11.13 -5.52
CA VAL A 141 -11.98 11.38 -6.59
C VAL A 141 -10.94 12.41 -6.15
N VAL A 142 -11.38 13.45 -5.43
CA VAL A 142 -10.46 14.49 -4.93
C VAL A 142 -9.60 13.93 -3.79
N ALA A 143 -10.19 13.14 -2.88
CA ALA A 143 -9.47 12.41 -1.84
C ALA A 143 -8.37 11.52 -2.43
N PHE A 144 -8.68 10.81 -3.53
CA PHE A 144 -7.71 10.00 -4.24
C PHE A 144 -6.55 10.82 -4.80
N ILE A 145 -6.83 11.92 -5.51
CA ILE A 145 -5.79 12.78 -6.10
C ILE A 145 -4.86 13.35 -5.03
N ILE A 146 -5.42 13.84 -3.91
CA ILE A 146 -4.62 14.37 -2.80
C ILE A 146 -3.76 13.27 -2.17
N GLY A 147 -4.34 12.08 -1.93
CA GLY A 147 -3.62 10.94 -1.39
C GLY A 147 -2.45 10.52 -2.28
N VAL A 148 -2.69 10.35 -3.58
CA VAL A 148 -1.64 10.03 -4.56
C VAL A 148 -0.57 11.11 -4.59
N PHE A 149 -0.94 12.39 -4.57
CA PHE A 149 0.02 13.48 -4.59
C PHE A 149 0.95 13.46 -3.38
N ILE A 150 0.42 13.28 -2.17
CA ILE A 150 1.24 13.21 -0.96
C ILE A 150 2.14 11.98 -1.00
N VAL A 151 1.60 10.82 -1.38
CA VAL A 151 2.38 9.58 -1.49
C VAL A 151 3.49 9.70 -2.54
N LEU A 152 3.22 10.38 -3.66
CA LEU A 152 4.20 10.66 -4.71
C LEU A 152 5.34 11.54 -4.18
N VAL A 153 5.04 12.57 -3.38
CA VAL A 153 6.07 13.40 -2.75
C VAL A 153 6.98 12.55 -1.85
N PHE A 154 6.42 11.66 -1.02
CA PHE A 154 7.20 10.75 -0.21
C PHE A 154 8.05 9.78 -1.05
N PHE A 155 7.49 9.26 -2.15
CA PHE A 155 8.21 8.39 -3.07
C PHE A 155 9.37 9.11 -3.79
N MET A 156 9.17 10.38 -4.18
CA MET A 156 10.23 11.21 -4.77
C MET A 156 11.33 11.52 -3.77
N LEU A 157 10.97 11.75 -2.50
CA LEU A 157 11.94 12.01 -1.43
C LEU A 157 12.91 10.83 -1.27
N ASP A 158 12.39 9.60 -1.26
CA ASP A 158 13.21 8.37 -1.24
C ASP A 158 14.23 8.33 -2.39
N LYS A 159 13.82 8.69 -3.62
CA LYS A 159 14.72 8.73 -4.78
C LYS A 159 15.74 9.87 -4.72
N ILE A 160 15.40 11.00 -4.10
CA ILE A 160 16.29 12.16 -3.96
C ILE A 160 17.38 11.91 -2.92
N LEU A 161 17.13 11.07 -1.89
CA LEU A 161 18.13 10.71 -0.88
C LEU A 161 19.39 10.06 -1.50
N VAL A 162 19.25 9.38 -2.64
CA VAL A 162 20.39 8.81 -3.38
C VAL A 162 21.38 9.89 -3.86
N PHE A 163 20.92 11.13 -4.06
CA PHE A 163 21.75 12.26 -4.48
C PHE A 163 22.29 13.11 -3.32
N VAL A 164 21.91 12.81 -2.07
CA VAL A 164 22.42 13.52 -0.89
C VAL A 164 23.80 12.97 -0.52
N PRO A 165 24.85 13.82 -0.42
CA PRO A 165 26.19 13.36 -0.05
C PRO A 165 26.19 12.76 1.37
N HIS A 166 26.93 11.65 1.55
CA HIS A 166 26.99 10.85 2.79
C HIS A 166 27.47 11.59 4.05
N SER A 167 27.82 12.89 3.95
CA SER A 167 28.16 13.72 5.11
C SER A 167 26.95 14.27 5.86
N ILE A 168 25.74 14.14 5.30
CA ILE A 168 24.48 14.69 5.85
C ILE A 168 23.35 13.65 5.95
N ALA A 169 23.61 12.41 5.52
CA ALA A 169 22.71 11.26 5.67
C ALA A 169 22.99 10.53 6.99
#